data_AF-A0AAX4IIW5-F1
#
_entry.id   AF-A0AAX4IIW5-F1
#
_cell.length_a   1.000
_cell.length_b   1.000
_cell.length_c   1.000
_cell.angle_alpha   90.00
_cell.angle_beta   90.00
_cell.angle_gamma   90.00
#
_symmetry.space_group_name_H-M   'P 1'
#
loop_
_entity.id
_entity.type
_entity.pdbx_description
1 polymer ?
#
loop_
_entity_poly.entity_id
_entity_poly.type
_entity_poly.pdbx_seq_one_letter_code
_entity_poly.pdbx_strand_id
1 'polypeptide(L)'
;MNTHSSPKRQKFCRALRPRFVLMFRENRSLLTILIGDNLRTWMQANRETPLAARIQEKLDHQGFLTSAELNPLLGLAIENAMPQDNLKGILIDGFPSCEEQLNSWAKWPFQEKLPLEGDPKPDVVLLLNVTRENAEARYLARGRGRNDSAEKFTRRFAESLEEGLPVERYYRQAGLLVDIDNNGTKEENIAGLQKTLRDSALWSSAVGDQDMKSSFIV
;
A
#
# COMPACT_ATOMS: atom_id res chain seq x y z
N MET A 1 34.26 -11.91 30.21
CA MET A 1 33.52 -10.63 30.37
C MET A 1 32.60 -10.46 29.18
N ASN A 2 31.35 -10.20 29.52
CA ASN A 2 30.11 -10.10 28.75
C ASN A 2 30.09 -10.05 27.20
N THR A 3 29.06 -10.77 26.74
CA THR A 3 28.54 -11.08 25.41
C THR A 3 27.85 -9.93 24.68
N HIS A 4 27.97 -9.96 23.35
CA HIS A 4 26.96 -9.63 22.33
C HIS A 4 26.42 -8.19 22.20
N SER A 5 26.63 -7.61 21.01
CA SER A 5 25.57 -6.82 20.34
C SER A 5 25.47 -7.23 18.88
N SER A 6 24.51 -8.13 18.61
CA SER A 6 23.99 -8.38 17.28
C SER A 6 23.30 -7.11 16.75
N PRO A 7 23.30 -6.85 15.43
CA PRO A 7 22.58 -5.71 14.88
C PRO A 7 21.09 -5.89 15.15
N LYS A 8 20.53 -5.00 15.97
CA LYS A 8 19.11 -4.96 16.30
C LYS A 8 18.34 -4.66 15.00
N ARG A 9 17.75 -5.69 14.39
CA ARG A 9 16.83 -5.54 13.26
C ARG A 9 15.65 -4.63 13.68
N GLN A 10 15.62 -3.37 13.25
CA GLN A 10 14.41 -2.53 13.29
C GLN A 10 13.35 -3.17 12.37
N LYS A 11 12.23 -3.69 12.87
CA LYS A 11 11.03 -3.03 13.42
C LYS A 11 10.26 -2.19 12.40
N PHE A 12 9.62 -2.82 11.42
CA PHE A 12 8.57 -2.16 10.63
C PHE A 12 7.24 -2.91 10.66
N CYS A 13 6.21 -2.15 11.04
CA CYS A 13 4.82 -2.56 11.02
C CYS A 13 4.38 -2.79 9.59
N ARG A 14 3.68 -3.88 9.33
CA ARG A 14 2.83 -3.94 8.13
C ARG A 14 1.49 -4.53 8.50
N ALA A 15 0.46 -3.80 8.09
CA ALA A 15 -0.97 -4.09 8.05
C ALA A 15 -1.74 -4.08 9.37
N LEU A 16 -2.37 -2.93 9.65
CA LEU A 16 -3.58 -2.76 10.47
C LEU A 16 -4.50 -1.66 9.88
N ARG A 17 -5.56 -2.11 9.20
CA ARG A 17 -6.62 -1.34 8.49
C ARG A 17 -6.23 -0.63 7.17
N PRO A 18 -7.24 -0.03 6.52
CA PRO A 18 -7.82 -0.56 5.29
C PRO A 18 -6.78 -0.52 4.17
N ARG A 19 -6.58 -1.67 3.53
CA ARG A 19 -5.59 -1.76 2.47
C ARG A 19 -6.15 -0.99 1.29
N PHE A 20 -5.60 0.18 0.99
CA PHE A 20 -5.77 0.80 -0.32
C PHE A 20 -4.99 -0.03 -1.30
N VAL A 21 -5.71 -0.91 -1.99
CA VAL A 21 -5.14 -1.74 -3.05
C VAL A 21 -5.63 -1.11 -4.34
N LEU A 22 -4.76 -0.45 -5.09
CA LEU A 22 -5.12 -0.01 -6.44
C LEU A 22 -5.15 -1.20 -7.41
N MET A 23 -6.03 -2.17 -7.19
CA MET A 23 -5.88 -3.46 -7.86
C MET A 23 -6.28 -3.34 -9.32
N PHE A 24 -5.73 -4.20 -10.18
CA PHE A 24 -6.40 -4.95 -11.25
C PHE A 24 -5.60 -6.25 -11.43
N ARG A 25 -6.23 -7.35 -11.88
CA ARG A 25 -5.51 -8.57 -12.28
C ARG A 25 -6.39 -9.44 -13.16
N GLU A 26 -6.01 -9.55 -14.43
CA GLU A 26 -5.42 -10.78 -14.98
C GLU A 26 -4.59 -10.49 -16.24
N ASN A 27 -3.59 -11.35 -16.48
CA ASN A 27 -2.52 -11.26 -17.49
C ASN A 27 -1.49 -10.14 -17.30
N ARG A 28 -0.36 -10.48 -16.65
CA ARG A 28 1.05 -9.97 -16.81
C ARG A 28 1.34 -8.49 -17.12
N SER A 29 0.38 -7.59 -16.98
CA SER A 29 0.43 -6.24 -17.54
C SER A 29 0.35 -5.14 -16.49
N LEU A 30 0.35 -5.46 -15.19
CA LEU A 30 0.23 -4.46 -14.14
C LEU A 30 1.45 -4.49 -13.24
N LEU A 31 2.07 -3.31 -13.09
CA LEU A 31 3.17 -3.12 -12.15
C LEU A 31 2.60 -3.14 -10.73
N THR A 32 3.04 -4.07 -9.89
CA THR A 32 2.65 -4.10 -8.48
C THR A 32 3.73 -3.46 -7.61
N ILE A 33 3.44 -2.30 -7.04
CA ILE A 33 4.29 -1.59 -6.10
C ILE A 33 3.78 -1.82 -4.68
N LEU A 34 4.44 -2.75 -4.00
CA LEU A 34 4.31 -2.92 -2.56
C LEU A 34 5.28 -1.97 -1.87
N ILE A 35 4.80 -0.88 -1.26
CA ILE A 35 5.67 0.16 -0.66
C ILE A 35 6.72 -0.46 0.27
N GLY A 36 6.27 -1.33 1.17
CA GLY A 36 7.17 -1.96 2.14
C GLY A 36 8.26 -2.84 1.51
N ASP A 37 7.96 -3.54 0.40
CA ASP A 37 8.95 -4.40 -0.27
C ASP A 37 9.89 -3.57 -1.14
N ASN A 38 9.36 -2.63 -1.91
CA ASN A 38 10.15 -1.71 -2.72
C ASN A 38 11.12 -0.89 -1.85
N LEU A 39 10.65 -0.39 -0.70
CA LEU A 39 11.49 0.29 0.27
C LEU A 39 12.61 -0.61 0.78
N ARG A 40 12.33 -1.87 1.14
CA ARG A 40 13.36 -2.81 1.61
C ARG A 40 14.42 -3.08 0.54
N THR A 41 14.00 -3.37 -0.68
CA THR A 41 14.90 -3.63 -1.80
C THR A 41 15.74 -2.39 -2.12
N TRP A 42 15.11 -1.22 -2.20
CA TRP A 42 15.79 0.03 -2.46
C TRP A 42 16.81 0.38 -1.36
N MET A 43 16.41 0.23 -0.09
CA MET A 43 17.30 0.45 1.07
C MET A 43 18.50 -0.50 1.08
N GLN A 44 18.38 -1.72 0.55
CA GLN A 44 19.52 -2.64 0.44
C GLN A 44 20.53 -2.19 -0.62
N ALA A 45 20.06 -1.68 -1.75
CA ALA A 45 20.91 -1.23 -2.85
C ALA A 45 21.49 0.19 -2.65
N ASN A 46 20.86 1.03 -1.83
CA ASN A 46 21.17 2.46 -1.73
C ASN A 46 21.64 2.90 -0.33
N ARG A 47 22.21 1.99 0.47
CA ARG A 47 22.56 2.22 1.89
C ARG A 47 23.44 3.44 2.14
N GLU A 48 24.29 3.79 1.18
CA GLU A 48 25.26 4.89 1.31
C GLU A 48 24.68 6.25 0.91
N THR A 49 23.42 6.31 0.46
CA THR A 49 22.79 7.56 0.03
C THR A 49 22.28 8.38 1.21
N PRO A 50 22.30 9.74 1.12
CA PRO A 50 21.69 10.60 2.14
C PRO A 50 20.20 10.31 2.38
N LEU A 51 19.47 9.93 1.33
CA LEU A 51 18.06 9.56 1.43
C LEU A 51 17.87 8.27 2.25
N ALA A 52 18.72 7.25 2.06
CA ALA A 52 18.67 6.05 2.87
C ALA A 52 18.99 6.33 4.35
N ALA A 53 19.96 7.22 4.64
CA ALA A 53 20.24 7.65 6.01
C ALA A 53 19.04 8.34 6.67
N ARG A 54 18.38 9.27 5.96
CA ARG A 54 17.17 9.97 6.44
C ARG A 54 16.00 9.01 6.67
N ILE A 55 15.78 8.07 5.75
CA ILE A 55 14.76 7.03 5.91
C ILE A 55 15.09 6.21 7.15
N GLN A 56 16.31 5.69 7.29
CA GLN A 56 16.71 4.87 8.42
C GLN A 56 16.53 5.61 9.75
N GLU A 57 16.92 6.88 9.84
CA GLU A 57 16.73 7.72 11.02
C GLU A 57 15.24 7.81 11.42
N LYS A 58 14.35 8.18 10.49
CA LYS A 58 12.90 8.24 10.76
C LYS A 58 12.37 6.89 11.25
N LEU A 59 12.75 5.84 10.54
CA LEU A 59 12.39 4.46 10.85
C LEU A 59 12.85 4.03 12.26
N ASP A 60 14.06 4.41 12.67
CA ASP A 60 14.64 4.09 13.98
C ASP A 60 13.88 4.74 15.13
N HIS A 61 13.37 5.95 14.88
CA HIS A 61 12.58 6.74 15.82
C HIS A 61 11.07 6.47 15.73
N GLN A 62 10.65 5.43 15.00
CA GLN A 62 9.23 5.12 14.76
C GLN A 62 8.46 6.25 14.07
N GLY A 63 9.18 7.13 13.37
CA GLY A 63 8.61 8.21 12.58
C GLY A 63 7.94 7.72 11.31
N PHE A 64 6.99 8.52 10.83
CA PHE A 64 6.27 8.27 9.59
C PHE A 64 7.11 8.71 8.39
N LEU A 65 7.09 7.91 7.31
CA LEU A 65 7.71 8.31 6.04
C LEU A 65 6.75 9.23 5.28
N THR A 66 7.24 10.40 4.89
CA THR A 66 6.47 11.40 4.15
C THR A 66 6.62 11.19 2.64
N SER A 67 5.88 11.94 1.83
CA SER A 67 6.08 11.96 0.38
C SER A 67 7.51 12.33 -0.02
N ALA A 68 8.23 13.12 0.78
CA ALA A 68 9.64 13.45 0.52
C ALA A 68 10.57 12.21 0.58
N GLU A 69 10.22 11.19 1.37
CA GLU A 69 10.93 9.92 1.37
C GLU A 69 10.37 8.95 0.34
N LEU A 70 9.05 8.85 0.19
CA LEU A 70 8.43 7.79 -0.61
C LEU A 70 8.36 8.11 -2.11
N ASN A 71 8.13 9.36 -2.50
CA ASN A 71 7.97 9.73 -3.91
C ASN A 71 9.21 9.41 -4.76
N PRO A 72 10.47 9.63 -4.31
CA PRO A 72 11.63 9.22 -5.11
C PRO A 72 11.66 7.73 -5.44
N LEU A 73 11.23 6.87 -4.50
CA LEU A 73 11.17 5.43 -4.70
C LEU A 73 10.03 5.04 -5.63
N LEU A 74 8.86 5.65 -5.44
CA LEU A 74 7.68 5.45 -6.27
C LEU A 74 7.96 5.89 -7.72
N GLY A 75 8.50 7.09 -7.89
CA GLY A 75 8.85 7.65 -9.20
C GLY A 75 9.82 6.74 -9.94
N LEU A 76 10.88 6.29 -9.28
CA LEU A 76 11.84 5.36 -9.89
C LEU A 76 11.21 4.00 -10.24
N ALA A 77 10.37 3.45 -9.38
CA ALA A 77 9.69 2.18 -9.64
C ALA A 77 8.74 2.29 -10.85
N ILE A 78 8.04 3.41 -10.99
CA ILE A 78 7.12 3.67 -12.10
C ILE A 78 7.91 3.95 -13.39
N GLU A 79 8.94 4.81 -13.32
CA GLU A 79 9.82 5.14 -14.44
C GLU A 79 10.46 3.90 -15.07
N ASN A 80 10.95 2.97 -14.24
CA ASN A 80 11.55 1.72 -14.73
C ASN A 80 10.54 0.76 -15.37
N ALA A 81 9.25 0.91 -15.08
CA ALA A 81 8.20 0.01 -15.56
C ALA A 81 7.48 0.56 -16.81
N MET A 82 7.39 1.89 -16.95
CA MET A 82 6.70 2.55 -18.06
C MET A 82 7.17 2.14 -19.47
N PRO A 83 8.47 1.86 -19.72
CA PRO A 83 8.93 1.42 -21.05
C PRO A 83 8.47 0.02 -21.47
N GLN A 84 7.73 -0.72 -20.63
CA GLN A 84 7.26 -2.06 -20.98
C GLN A 84 5.99 -1.98 -21.84
N ASP A 85 6.07 -2.45 -23.09
CA ASP A 85 5.01 -2.38 -24.12
C ASP A 85 3.65 -2.99 -23.72
N ASN A 86 3.61 -3.75 -22.62
CA ASN A 86 2.42 -4.42 -22.13
C ASN A 86 1.89 -3.85 -20.80
N LEU A 87 2.43 -2.74 -20.29
CA LEU A 87 1.97 -2.13 -19.05
C LEU A 87 0.59 -1.48 -19.28
N LYS A 88 -0.43 -2.02 -18.61
CA LYS A 88 -1.83 -1.57 -18.64
C LYS A 88 -2.21 -0.71 -17.44
N GLY A 89 -1.31 -0.52 -16.47
CA GLY A 89 -1.60 0.19 -15.23
C GLY A 89 -0.68 -0.19 -14.07
N ILE A 90 -0.87 0.47 -12.94
CA ILE A 90 0.02 0.36 -11.76
C ILE A 90 -0.84 0.11 -10.53
N LEU A 91 -0.56 -0.97 -9.81
CA LEU A 91 -1.14 -1.27 -8.50
C LEU A 91 -0.19 -0.80 -7.39
N ILE A 92 -0.65 0.14 -6.57
CA ILE A 92 0.09 0.59 -5.37
C ILE A 92 -0.64 0.10 -4.12
N ASP A 93 0.12 -0.50 -3.19
CA ASP A 93 -0.36 -0.93 -1.87
C ASP A 93 0.48 -0.26 -0.77
N GLY A 94 -0.22 0.49 0.08
CA GLY A 94 0.34 1.16 1.25
C GLY A 94 0.67 2.64 1.05
N PHE A 95 0.11 3.28 0.03
CA PHE A 95 0.26 4.73 -0.24
C PHE A 95 -0.92 5.25 -1.09
N PRO A 96 -1.44 6.46 -0.84
CA PRO A 96 -1.17 7.30 0.33
C PRO A 96 -1.84 6.73 1.59
N SER A 97 -1.24 7.00 2.74
CA SER A 97 -1.67 6.53 4.07
C SER A 97 -1.90 7.65 5.08
N CYS A 98 -1.60 8.89 4.69
CA CYS A 98 -1.94 10.10 5.43
C CYS A 98 -2.27 11.26 4.48
N GLU A 99 -2.79 12.35 5.03
CA GLU A 99 -3.18 13.54 4.29
C GLU A 99 -1.99 14.21 3.55
N GLU A 100 -0.80 14.24 4.15
CA GLU A 100 0.39 14.81 3.50
C GLU A 100 0.74 14.07 2.21
N GLN A 101 0.75 12.73 2.28
CA GLN A 101 1.02 11.87 1.12
C GLN A 101 -0.05 12.04 0.05
N LEU A 102 -1.32 12.10 0.46
CA LEU A 102 -2.44 12.34 -0.46
C LEU A 102 -2.28 13.67 -1.19
N ASN A 103 -1.99 14.75 -0.48
CA ASN A 103 -1.85 16.08 -1.07
C ASN A 103 -0.70 16.16 -2.07
N SER A 104 0.38 15.42 -1.84
CA SER A 104 1.46 15.29 -2.82
C SER A 104 1.04 14.44 -4.01
N TRP A 105 0.34 13.32 -3.77
CA TRP A 105 -0.02 12.35 -4.81
C TRP A 105 -1.10 12.84 -5.75
N ALA A 106 -2.12 13.51 -5.21
CA ALA A 106 -3.25 14.05 -5.97
C ALA A 106 -2.82 15.07 -7.02
N LYS A 107 -1.65 15.70 -6.86
CA LYS A 107 -1.03 16.62 -7.83
C LYS A 107 -0.14 15.92 -8.85
N TRP A 108 -0.02 14.60 -8.75
CA TRP A 108 0.91 13.77 -9.51
C TRP A 108 2.35 14.33 -9.53
N PRO A 109 3.17 14.00 -8.53
CA PRO A 109 4.46 14.68 -8.29
C PRO A 109 5.53 14.38 -9.36
N PHE A 110 5.20 13.61 -10.38
CA PHE A 110 6.10 13.19 -11.44
C PHE A 110 5.77 13.78 -12.81
N GLN A 111 4.84 14.74 -12.91
CA GLN A 111 4.33 15.26 -14.18
C GLN A 111 5.42 15.68 -15.18
N GLU A 112 6.55 16.23 -14.71
CA GLU A 112 7.67 16.64 -15.58
C GLU A 112 8.41 15.45 -16.23
N LYS A 113 8.54 14.33 -15.51
CA LYS A 113 9.33 13.16 -15.95
C LYS A 113 8.45 12.03 -16.48
N LEU A 114 7.25 11.89 -15.94
CA LEU A 114 6.28 10.84 -16.19
C LEU A 114 4.91 11.49 -16.35
N PRO A 115 4.64 12.18 -17.47
CA PRO A 115 3.35 12.83 -17.66
C PRO A 115 2.24 11.77 -17.70
N LEU A 116 1.22 11.94 -16.86
CA LEU A 116 0.02 11.11 -16.87
C LEU A 116 -1.20 12.02 -16.98
N GLU A 117 -2.04 11.77 -17.98
CA GLU A 117 -3.32 12.47 -18.15
C GLU A 117 -4.38 11.95 -17.17
N GLY A 118 -5.45 12.73 -16.99
CA GLY A 118 -6.59 12.39 -16.11
C GLY A 118 -6.40 12.82 -14.65
N ASP A 119 -7.41 13.49 -14.11
CA ASP A 119 -7.51 13.86 -12.70
C ASP A 119 -8.94 13.58 -12.19
N PRO A 120 -9.12 13.26 -10.90
CA PRO A 120 -8.08 13.05 -9.89
C PRO A 120 -7.38 11.69 -10.02
N LYS A 121 -6.10 11.61 -9.64
CA LYS A 121 -5.40 10.32 -9.50
C LYS A 121 -5.58 9.74 -8.10
N PRO A 122 -5.78 8.42 -7.97
CA PRO A 122 -5.79 7.41 -9.02
C PRO A 122 -7.20 7.14 -9.58
N ASP A 123 -7.32 6.28 -10.61
CA ASP A 123 -8.60 5.97 -11.26
C ASP A 123 -9.60 5.21 -10.39
N VAL A 124 -9.13 4.37 -9.45
CA VAL A 124 -9.97 3.62 -8.51
C VAL A 124 -9.22 3.22 -7.25
N VAL A 125 -9.86 3.33 -6.10
CA VAL A 125 -9.29 3.04 -4.79
C VAL A 125 -10.10 1.93 -4.12
N LEU A 126 -9.47 0.78 -3.85
CA LEU A 126 -10.14 -0.30 -3.12
C LEU A 126 -9.95 -0.13 -1.61
N LEU A 127 -11.04 -0.08 -0.84
CA LEU A 127 -10.99 -0.03 0.62
C LEU A 127 -11.28 -1.42 1.21
N LEU A 128 -10.24 -2.12 1.70
CA LEU A 128 -10.45 -3.39 2.40
C LEU A 128 -10.89 -3.16 3.85
N ASN A 129 -12.19 -3.25 4.11
CA ASN A 129 -12.78 -3.08 5.43
C ASN A 129 -12.56 -4.31 6.32
N VAL A 130 -11.99 -4.09 7.51
CA VAL A 130 -11.74 -5.15 8.49
C VAL A 130 -12.05 -4.66 9.90
N THR A 131 -12.78 -5.47 10.66
CA THR A 131 -13.07 -5.21 12.07
C THR A 131 -11.78 -5.21 12.89
N ARG A 132 -11.82 -4.57 14.07
CA ARG A 132 -10.64 -4.50 14.93
C ARG A 132 -10.24 -5.91 15.36
N GLU A 133 -11.22 -6.71 15.72
CA GLU A 133 -11.12 -8.06 16.25
C GLU A 133 -10.51 -9.02 15.22
N ASN A 134 -10.91 -8.89 13.95
CA ASN A 134 -10.32 -9.68 12.86
C ASN A 134 -8.91 -9.21 12.50
N ALA A 135 -8.67 -7.89 12.48
CA ALA A 135 -7.34 -7.34 12.23
C ALA A 135 -6.36 -7.78 13.32
N GLU A 136 -6.72 -7.50 14.58
CA GLU A 136 -6.66 -8.37 15.74
C GLU A 136 -5.90 -9.69 15.65
N ALA A 137 -6.75 -10.72 15.60
CA ALA A 137 -6.41 -12.11 15.44
C ALA A 137 -5.43 -12.34 14.28
N ARG A 138 -5.64 -11.71 13.11
CA ARG A 138 -4.75 -11.88 11.95
C ARG A 138 -3.35 -11.33 12.19
N TYR A 139 -3.23 -10.20 12.88
CA TYR A 139 -1.96 -9.59 13.21
C TYR A 139 -1.17 -10.46 14.17
N LEU A 140 -1.83 -10.99 15.22
CA LEU A 140 -1.21 -11.88 16.19
C LEU A 140 -0.86 -13.26 15.57
N ALA A 141 -1.74 -13.82 14.74
CA ALA A 141 -1.56 -15.11 14.09
C ALA A 141 -0.42 -15.14 13.06
N ARG A 142 -0.02 -13.98 12.50
CA ARG A 142 1.16 -13.89 11.62
C ARG A 142 2.45 -14.33 12.32
N GLY A 143 2.49 -14.24 13.66
CA GLY A 143 3.52 -14.89 14.46
C GLY A 143 4.95 -14.51 14.11
N ARG A 144 5.24 -13.23 13.79
CA ARG A 144 6.61 -12.75 13.50
C ARG A 144 7.51 -12.66 14.77
N GLY A 145 7.41 -13.64 15.67
CA GLY A 145 8.12 -13.69 16.95
C GLY A 145 7.80 -12.52 17.88
N ARG A 146 8.77 -12.07 18.69
CA ARG A 146 8.67 -10.95 19.66
C ARG A 146 8.29 -9.59 19.04
N ASN A 147 8.10 -9.51 17.73
CA ASN A 147 7.88 -8.26 17.04
C ASN A 147 6.40 -7.85 16.99
N ASP A 148 5.48 -8.79 17.10
CA ASP A 148 4.03 -8.56 17.09
C ASP A 148 3.47 -8.79 18.50
N SER A 149 2.82 -7.78 19.07
CA SER A 149 2.16 -7.82 20.38
C SER A 149 0.84 -7.06 20.32
N ALA A 150 -0.10 -7.37 21.22
CA ALA A 150 -1.40 -6.67 21.31
C ALA A 150 -1.24 -5.15 21.58
N GLU A 151 -0.22 -4.77 22.36
CA GLU A 151 0.11 -3.36 22.62
C GLU A 151 0.54 -2.64 21.33
N LYS A 152 1.47 -3.24 20.57
CA LYS A 152 1.90 -2.69 19.28
C LYS A 152 0.74 -2.63 18.30
N PHE A 153 -0.07 -3.70 18.26
CA PHE A 153 -1.29 -3.73 17.46
C PHE A 153 -2.16 -2.51 17.77
N THR A 154 -2.51 -2.32 19.04
CA THR A 154 -3.42 -1.25 19.47
C THR A 154 -2.91 0.11 19.04
N ARG A 155 -1.63 0.40 19.25
CA ARG A 155 -1.02 1.66 18.85
C ARG A 155 -1.05 1.85 17.33
N ARG A 156 -0.56 0.86 16.58
CA ARG A 156 -0.48 0.91 15.10
C ARG A 156 -1.86 1.01 14.46
N PHE A 157 -2.85 0.35 15.03
CA PHE A 157 -4.24 0.39 14.57
C PHE A 157 -4.88 1.75 14.80
N ALA A 158 -4.63 2.38 15.95
CA ALA A 158 -5.09 3.73 16.25
C ALA A 158 -4.47 4.75 15.30
N GLU A 159 -3.13 4.73 15.14
CA GLU A 159 -2.39 5.58 14.19
C GLU A 159 -2.94 5.41 12.76
N SER A 160 -3.18 4.17 12.32
CA SER A 160 -3.68 3.90 10.96
C SER A 160 -5.11 4.42 10.74
N LEU A 161 -5.93 4.48 11.80
CA LEU A 161 -7.27 5.08 11.70
C LEU A 161 -7.19 6.60 11.64
N GLU A 162 -6.41 7.20 12.52
CA GLU A 162 -6.26 8.65 12.58
C GLU A 162 -5.73 9.21 11.25
N GLU A 163 -4.64 8.63 10.75
CA GLU A 163 -3.98 9.08 9.51
C GLU A 163 -4.76 8.68 8.24
N GLY A 164 -5.45 7.54 8.26
CA GLY A 164 -6.16 7.01 7.10
C GLY A 164 -7.52 7.66 6.84
N LEU A 165 -8.20 8.19 7.88
CA LEU A 165 -9.54 8.77 7.76
C LEU A 165 -9.63 9.96 6.78
N PRO A 166 -8.68 10.91 6.76
CA PRO A 166 -8.66 11.96 5.73
C PRO A 166 -8.55 11.40 4.30
N VAL A 167 -7.72 10.37 4.11
CA VAL A 167 -7.51 9.73 2.80
C VAL A 167 -8.77 9.03 2.31
N GLU A 168 -9.41 8.24 3.19
CA GLU A 168 -10.68 7.59 2.88
C GLU A 168 -11.77 8.62 2.54
N ARG A 169 -11.88 9.70 3.33
CA ARG A 169 -12.87 10.75 3.10
C ARG A 169 -12.68 11.40 1.74
N TYR A 170 -11.46 11.74 1.37
CA TYR A 170 -11.16 12.35 0.08
C TYR A 170 -11.59 11.46 -1.08
N TYR A 171 -11.17 10.19 -1.10
CA TYR A 171 -11.51 9.30 -2.21
C TYR A 171 -12.98 8.91 -2.25
N ARG A 172 -13.66 8.83 -1.09
CA ARG A 172 -15.12 8.65 -1.05
C ARG A 172 -15.84 9.87 -1.66
N GLN A 173 -15.41 11.09 -1.34
CA GLN A 173 -15.98 12.31 -1.90
C GLN A 173 -15.69 12.46 -3.39
N ALA A 174 -14.52 12.01 -3.86
CA ALA A 174 -14.16 11.99 -5.26
C ALA A 174 -14.89 10.90 -6.09
N GLY A 175 -15.66 10.02 -5.44
CA GLY A 175 -16.35 8.91 -6.12
C GLY A 175 -15.39 7.82 -6.63
N LEU A 176 -14.18 7.75 -6.09
CA LEU A 176 -13.14 6.80 -6.50
C LEU A 176 -13.07 5.55 -5.63
N LEU A 177 -13.89 5.44 -4.58
CA LEU A 177 -13.78 4.40 -3.58
C LEU A 177 -14.67 3.18 -3.89
N VAL A 178 -14.09 1.98 -3.84
CA VAL A 178 -14.80 0.70 -3.85
C VAL A 178 -14.62 0.02 -2.51
N ASP A 179 -15.68 -0.05 -1.72
CA ASP A 179 -15.70 -0.74 -0.43
C ASP A 179 -15.72 -2.26 -0.60
N ILE A 180 -14.81 -2.96 0.07
CA ILE A 180 -14.72 -4.42 0.07
C ILE A 180 -14.74 -4.93 1.50
N ASP A 181 -15.70 -5.79 1.82
CA ASP A 181 -15.68 -6.51 3.09
C ASP A 181 -14.57 -7.55 3.09
N ASN A 182 -13.75 -7.53 4.13
CA ASN A 182 -12.59 -8.40 4.27
C ASN A 182 -12.59 -9.08 5.66
N ASN A 183 -13.75 -9.40 6.20
CA ASN A 183 -13.94 -9.98 7.53
C ASN A 183 -14.12 -11.50 7.56
N GLY A 184 -14.26 -12.15 6.42
CA GLY A 184 -14.38 -13.61 6.32
C GLY A 184 -13.05 -14.35 6.38
N THR A 185 -13.10 -15.63 6.05
CA THR A 185 -11.95 -16.48 5.72
C THR A 185 -11.22 -15.96 4.47
N LYS A 186 -10.03 -16.49 4.20
CA LYS A 186 -9.27 -16.12 3.00
C LYS A 186 -10.09 -16.36 1.74
N GLU A 187 -10.74 -17.52 1.66
CA GLU A 187 -11.52 -17.97 0.50
C GLU A 187 -12.76 -17.08 0.31
N GLU A 188 -13.48 -16.78 1.39
CA GLU A 188 -14.63 -15.87 1.36
C GLU A 188 -14.22 -14.45 0.96
N ASN A 189 -13.12 -13.92 1.49
CA ASN A 189 -12.64 -12.58 1.14
C ASN A 189 -12.21 -12.51 -0.33
N ILE A 190 -11.57 -13.56 -0.85
CA ILE A 190 -11.22 -13.64 -2.27
C ILE A 190 -12.49 -13.66 -3.12
N ALA A 191 -13.45 -14.53 -2.81
CA ALA A 191 -14.71 -14.60 -3.56
C ALA A 191 -15.51 -13.29 -3.49
N GLY A 192 -15.57 -12.67 -2.31
CA GLY A 192 -16.23 -11.39 -2.07
C GLY A 192 -15.57 -10.23 -2.83
N LEU A 193 -14.23 -10.18 -2.83
CA LEU A 193 -13.45 -9.24 -3.64
C LEU A 193 -13.79 -9.42 -5.12
N GLN A 194 -13.64 -10.64 -5.66
CA GLN A 194 -13.91 -10.91 -7.08
C GLN A 194 -15.33 -10.50 -7.48
N LYS A 195 -16.32 -10.79 -6.62
CA LYS A 195 -17.71 -10.38 -6.85
C LYS A 195 -17.86 -8.86 -6.87
N THR A 196 -17.34 -8.18 -5.85
CA THR A 196 -17.40 -6.72 -5.72
C THR A 196 -16.81 -6.02 -6.94
N LEU A 197 -15.69 -6.53 -7.45
CA LEU A 197 -15.02 -5.96 -8.61
C LEU A 197 -15.80 -6.20 -9.91
N ARG A 198 -16.34 -7.41 -10.12
CA ARG A 198 -17.21 -7.68 -11.28
C ARG A 198 -18.46 -6.80 -11.31
N ASP A 199 -19.03 -6.52 -10.14
CA ASP A 199 -20.27 -5.76 -10.02
C ASP A 199 -20.02 -4.23 -9.96
N SER A 200 -18.75 -3.78 -9.93
CA SER A 200 -18.39 -2.37 -9.77
C SER A 200 -18.21 -1.66 -11.11
N ALA A 201 -19.12 -0.74 -11.43
CA ALA A 201 -19.02 0.10 -12.64
C ALA A 201 -17.75 0.97 -12.63
N LEU A 202 -17.34 1.47 -11.46
CA LEU A 202 -16.12 2.24 -11.29
C LEU A 202 -14.88 1.40 -11.64
N TRP A 203 -14.85 0.15 -11.16
CA TRP A 203 -13.81 -0.81 -11.50
C TRP A 203 -13.78 -1.11 -13.00
N SER A 204 -14.92 -1.45 -13.58
CA SER A 204 -15.00 -1.73 -15.02
C SER A 204 -14.60 -0.54 -15.88
N SER A 205 -14.88 0.70 -15.45
CA SER A 205 -14.44 1.90 -16.14
C SER A 205 -12.93 2.10 -16.08
N ALA A 206 -12.28 1.75 -14.95
CA ALA A 206 -10.87 2.02 -14.75
C ALA A 206 -9.93 1.04 -15.48
N VAL A 207 -10.35 -0.20 -15.80
CA VAL A 207 -9.52 -1.17 -16.58
C VAL A 207 -10.21 -1.89 -17.71
N GLY A 208 -11.47 -1.58 -17.97
CA GLY A 208 -12.27 -2.21 -19.02
C GLY A 208 -12.80 -3.58 -18.62
N ASP A 209 -13.80 -4.06 -19.37
CA ASP A 209 -14.36 -5.41 -19.24
C ASP A 209 -13.25 -6.46 -19.46
N GLN A 210 -12.77 -7.06 -18.38
CA GLN A 210 -11.82 -8.17 -18.42
C GLN A 210 -12.33 -9.29 -17.51
N ASP A 211 -12.50 -10.49 -18.08
CA ASP A 211 -12.90 -11.71 -17.38
C ASP A 211 -11.89 -12.07 -16.27
N MET A 212 -12.32 -12.00 -15.00
CA MET A 212 -11.53 -12.43 -13.84
C MET A 212 -11.50 -13.97 -13.70
N LYS A 213 -10.57 -14.67 -14.34
CA LYS A 213 -10.28 -16.10 -14.11
C LYS A 213 -9.19 -16.35 -13.04
N SER A 214 -9.16 -15.51 -12.02
CA SER A 214 -8.52 -15.67 -10.70
C SER A 214 -7.44 -16.75 -10.50
N SER A 215 -6.18 -16.29 -10.40
CA SER A 215 -5.16 -16.93 -9.57
C SER A 215 -4.55 -15.90 -8.59
N PHE A 216 -4.99 -15.96 -7.33
CA PHE A 216 -4.44 -15.18 -6.22
C PHE A 216 -3.30 -15.97 -5.56
N ILE A 217 -2.07 -15.46 -5.63
CA ILE A 217 -0.96 -15.94 -4.81
C ILE A 217 -0.88 -14.99 -3.60
N VAL A 218 -1.06 -15.56 -2.41
CA VAL A 218 -0.96 -14.90 -1.10
C VAL A 218 0.49 -14.84 -0.64
#